data_AF-A0A4V1D3P1-F1
#
_entry.id   AF-A0A4V1D3P1-F1
#
_cell.length_a   1.000
_cell.length_b   1.000
_cell.length_c   1.000
_cell.angle_alpha   90.00
_cell.angle_beta   90.00
_cell.angle_gamma   90.00
#
_symmetry.space_group_name_H-M   'P 1'
#
loop_
_entity.id
_entity.type
_entity.pdbx_description
1 polymer ?
#
loop_
_entity_poly.entity_id
_entity_poly.type
_entity_poly.pdbx_seq_one_letter_code
_entity_poly.pdbx_strand_id
1 'polypeptide(L)'
;MIAVPSVSMAQFHTITKETPIEAPPAVVNTKEPENVGYTESRELAMTVKYPDSIQIAFRNAGMVRKSCEEVAAADNLPPLTIKNLIAEIEKNGIKYPKIVLAQAILETGWFKSPVCRNKHNLFGLTNPRTGKYYEFNHWTESVKAYYTKVQYRYKGGNYLLWLKKIGYAEDPGYIRAVIRVLRQL
;
A
#
# COMPACT_ATOMS: atom_id res chain seq x y z
N MET A 1 53.31 -42.67 16.67
CA MET A 1 52.46 -42.42 15.48
C MET A 1 52.17 -40.93 15.44
N ILE A 2 52.78 -40.19 14.51
CA ILE A 2 52.59 -38.73 14.37
C ILE A 2 51.72 -38.53 13.13
N ALA A 3 50.51 -38.00 13.32
CA ALA A 3 49.58 -37.69 12.24
C ALA A 3 49.91 -36.30 11.66
N VAL A 4 50.15 -36.23 10.35
CA VAL A 4 50.40 -34.99 9.62
C VAL A 4 49.08 -34.53 8.98
N PRO A 5 48.70 -33.25 9.06
CA PRO A 5 47.45 -32.79 8.48
C PRO A 5 47.52 -32.71 6.94
N SER A 6 46.52 -33.29 6.27
CA SER A 6 46.31 -33.20 4.83
C SER A 6 45.81 -31.79 4.47
N VAL A 7 46.61 -31.04 3.72
CA VAL A 7 46.20 -29.74 3.16
C VAL A 7 45.50 -29.99 1.82
N SER A 8 44.20 -29.70 1.75
CA SER A 8 43.43 -29.77 0.51
C SER A 8 43.57 -28.46 -0.26
N MET A 9 44.13 -28.51 -1.47
CA MET A 9 44.37 -27.34 -2.32
C MET A 9 43.31 -27.29 -3.43
N ALA A 10 42.50 -26.24 -3.47
CA ALA A 10 41.48 -26.05 -4.50
C ALA A 10 42.11 -25.64 -5.85
N GLN A 11 41.74 -26.32 -6.93
CA GLN A 11 42.17 -25.99 -8.30
C GLN A 11 41.22 -24.96 -8.92
N PHE A 12 41.73 -23.77 -9.24
CA PHE A 12 41.01 -22.77 -10.02
C PHE A 12 41.16 -23.10 -11.51
N HIS A 13 40.04 -23.35 -12.20
CA HIS A 13 40.04 -23.49 -13.66
C HIS A 13 39.92 -22.11 -14.32
N THR A 14 40.96 -21.73 -15.05
CA THR A 14 41.01 -20.53 -15.90
C THR A 14 40.18 -20.76 -17.16
N ILE A 15 39.20 -19.88 -17.43
CA ILE A 15 38.48 -19.86 -18.70
C ILE A 15 39.33 -19.07 -19.71
N THR A 16 39.89 -19.77 -20.69
CA THR A 16 40.56 -19.22 -21.87
C THR A 16 39.56 -18.79 -22.94
N LYS A 17 39.94 -17.74 -23.69
CA LYS A 17 39.16 -16.95 -24.65
C LYS A 17 38.79 -17.67 -25.97
N GLU A 18 37.95 -16.97 -26.74
CA GLU A 18 37.82 -16.93 -28.21
C GLU A 18 36.68 -17.77 -28.84
N THR A 19 35.60 -17.10 -29.30
CA THR A 19 35.09 -17.15 -30.70
C THR A 19 34.00 -16.08 -30.91
N PRO A 20 34.07 -15.26 -31.98
CA PRO A 20 33.07 -14.23 -32.33
C PRO A 20 32.04 -14.76 -33.33
N ILE A 21 30.74 -14.50 -33.13
CA ILE A 21 29.69 -14.80 -34.12
C ILE A 21 28.67 -13.64 -34.18
N GLU A 22 28.34 -13.28 -35.41
CA GLU A 22 27.77 -12.03 -35.93
C GLU A 22 26.33 -11.69 -35.48
N ALA A 23 26.05 -10.38 -35.44
CA ALA A 23 24.72 -9.83 -35.33
C ALA A 23 24.06 -9.69 -36.72
N PRO A 24 22.78 -10.08 -36.91
CA PRO A 24 22.06 -9.78 -38.14
C PRO A 24 21.68 -8.29 -38.23
N PRO A 25 21.55 -7.75 -39.46
CA PRO A 25 21.54 -6.31 -39.72
C PRO A 25 20.24 -5.58 -39.38
N ALA A 26 20.39 -4.27 -39.18
CA ALA A 26 19.33 -3.29 -38.99
C ALA A 26 18.33 -3.26 -40.15
N VAL A 27 17.04 -3.24 -39.81
CA VAL A 27 16.01 -2.66 -40.67
C VAL A 27 15.32 -1.57 -39.87
N VAL A 28 15.71 -0.32 -40.17
CA VAL A 28 14.93 0.87 -39.86
C VAL A 28 13.65 0.79 -40.69
N ASN A 29 12.50 0.79 -40.01
CA ASN A 29 11.27 1.30 -40.59
C ASN A 29 10.68 2.30 -39.60
N THR A 30 10.78 3.56 -39.98
CA THR A 30 10.05 4.69 -39.42
C THR A 30 8.54 4.42 -39.49
N LYS A 31 7.86 4.64 -38.36
CA LYS A 31 6.45 5.06 -38.22
C LYS A 31 6.11 5.15 -36.72
N GLU A 32 6.22 6.35 -36.16
CA GLU A 32 5.20 6.82 -35.20
C GLU A 32 3.95 7.22 -36.01
N PRO A 33 2.72 7.32 -35.44
CA PRO A 33 2.39 7.61 -34.04
C PRO A 33 1.21 6.79 -33.47
N GLU A 34 0.72 7.24 -32.31
CA GLU A 34 -0.70 7.28 -31.89
C GLU A 34 -1.31 6.20 -30.96
N ASN A 35 -1.49 6.64 -29.70
CA ASN A 35 -2.78 6.70 -29.00
C ASN A 35 -3.66 5.43 -29.03
N VAL A 36 -3.39 4.48 -28.14
CA VAL A 36 -4.33 3.38 -27.87
C VAL A 36 -5.36 3.85 -26.84
N GLY A 37 -6.48 4.34 -27.36
CA GLY A 37 -7.72 4.47 -26.63
C GLY A 37 -8.20 3.11 -26.14
N TYR A 38 -8.67 3.06 -24.90
CA TYR A 38 -9.38 1.90 -24.38
C TYR A 38 -10.80 1.93 -24.95
N THR A 39 -11.01 1.20 -26.05
CA THR A 39 -12.34 0.96 -26.59
C THR A 39 -13.08 -0.02 -25.68
N GLU A 40 -14.21 0.47 -25.20
CA GLU A 40 -15.33 -0.21 -24.61
C GLU A 40 -15.62 -1.57 -25.28
N SER A 41 -15.72 -2.62 -24.47
CA SER A 41 -16.18 -3.95 -24.90
C SER A 41 -16.97 -4.60 -23.78
N ARG A 42 -18.30 -4.40 -23.87
CA ARG A 42 -19.36 -5.39 -23.63
C ARG A 42 -19.30 -6.17 -22.32
N GLU A 43 -20.05 -5.64 -21.36
CA GLU A 43 -21.15 -6.29 -20.64
C GLU A 43 -21.24 -7.82 -20.81
N LEU A 44 -20.67 -8.54 -19.83
CA LEU A 44 -21.09 -9.90 -19.51
C LEU A 44 -21.52 -9.90 -18.05
N ALA A 45 -22.84 -9.95 -17.86
CA ALA A 45 -23.49 -9.97 -16.57
C ALA A 45 -23.00 -11.17 -15.74
N MET A 46 -22.31 -10.89 -14.64
CA MET A 46 -22.11 -11.83 -13.54
C MET A 46 -22.47 -11.12 -12.25
N THR A 47 -23.67 -11.40 -11.76
CA THR A 47 -24.25 -10.87 -10.52
C THR A 47 -23.53 -11.46 -9.31
N VAL A 48 -22.38 -10.88 -8.95
CA VAL A 48 -21.75 -11.18 -7.67
C VAL A 48 -22.44 -10.31 -6.61
N LYS A 49 -23.29 -10.96 -5.81
CA LYS A 49 -23.91 -10.38 -4.61
C LYS A 49 -22.83 -9.95 -3.63
N TYR A 50 -22.52 -8.65 -3.61
CA TYR A 50 -21.95 -8.01 -2.43
C TYR A 50 -23.06 -7.97 -1.36
N PRO A 51 -22.84 -8.47 -0.13
CA PRO A 51 -23.81 -8.26 0.92
C PRO A 51 -23.80 -6.76 1.28
N ASP A 52 -24.85 -6.08 0.81
CA ASP A 52 -25.18 -4.72 1.17
C ASP A 52 -25.30 -4.59 2.70
N SER A 53 -24.64 -3.56 3.23
CA SER A 53 -25.00 -2.82 4.45
C SER A 53 -25.40 -3.66 5.67
N ILE A 54 -24.44 -3.96 6.55
CA ILE A 54 -24.78 -4.20 7.94
C ILE A 54 -24.96 -2.84 8.63
N GLN A 55 -26.21 -2.35 8.66
CA GLN A 55 -26.62 -1.28 9.57
C GLN A 55 -26.79 -1.88 10.98
N ILE A 56 -25.81 -1.71 11.85
CA ILE A 56 -25.96 -2.02 13.29
C ILE A 56 -26.29 -0.73 14.01
N ALA A 57 -27.49 -0.70 14.59
CA ALA A 57 -27.95 0.37 15.46
C ALA A 57 -27.07 0.46 16.73
N PHE A 58 -26.45 1.62 16.95
CA PHE A 58 -25.71 1.92 18.17
C PHE A 58 -26.69 2.24 19.30
N ARG A 59 -26.86 1.33 20.26
CA ARG A 59 -27.40 1.65 21.59
C ARG A 59 -26.24 1.72 22.56
N ASN A 60 -25.83 2.93 22.94
CA ASN A 60 -24.92 3.12 24.06
C ASN A 60 -25.67 3.75 25.23
N ALA A 61 -25.89 2.94 26.25
CA ALA A 61 -26.21 3.38 27.60
C ALA A 61 -25.04 4.21 28.16
N GLY A 62 -25.39 5.23 28.93
CA GLY A 62 -24.55 6.40 29.19
C GLY A 62 -23.28 6.16 29.99
N MET A 63 -22.27 6.96 29.65
CA MET A 63 -21.17 7.35 30.55
C MET A 63 -20.78 8.80 30.23
N VAL A 64 -21.05 9.70 31.18
CA VAL A 64 -20.74 11.13 31.15
C VAL A 64 -19.23 11.36 31.18
N ARG A 65 -18.68 12.14 30.23
CA ARG A 65 -17.40 12.86 30.37
C ARG A 65 -17.46 14.22 29.65
N LYS A 66 -17.48 15.28 30.48
CA LYS A 66 -17.01 16.67 30.35
C LYS A 66 -16.84 17.27 28.92
N SER A 67 -17.74 18.20 28.59
CA SER A 67 -17.71 19.19 27.49
C SER A 67 -16.49 20.14 27.60
N CYS A 68 -16.00 20.90 26.61
CA CYS A 68 -16.50 21.52 25.36
C CYS A 68 -15.22 21.91 24.56
N GLU A 69 -15.07 21.70 23.25
CA GLU A 69 -15.53 22.60 22.17
C GLU A 69 -15.94 21.77 20.95
N GLU A 70 -17.25 21.60 20.83
CA GLU A 70 -17.95 21.03 19.69
C GLU A 70 -18.45 22.20 18.85
N VAL A 71 -17.79 22.47 17.72
CA VAL A 71 -18.29 23.42 16.70
C VAL A 71 -18.52 22.68 15.38
N ALA A 72 -19.74 22.19 15.21
CA ALA A 72 -20.50 22.18 13.95
C ALA A 72 -19.83 21.60 12.67
N ALA A 73 -19.01 20.55 12.76
CA ALA A 73 -18.43 19.90 11.57
C ALA A 73 -18.69 18.38 11.45
N ALA A 74 -19.29 17.75 12.47
CA ALA A 74 -19.48 16.30 12.49
C ALA A 74 -20.50 15.80 11.45
N ASP A 75 -21.49 16.63 11.07
CA ASP A 75 -22.60 16.19 10.23
C ASP A 75 -22.28 16.10 8.73
N ASN A 76 -21.08 16.51 8.29
CA ASN A 76 -20.70 16.53 6.87
C ASN A 76 -19.50 15.64 6.52
N LEU A 77 -19.01 14.82 7.47
CA LEU A 77 -17.83 13.98 7.21
C LEU A 77 -18.23 12.66 6.54
N PRO A 78 -17.52 12.23 5.48
CA PRO A 78 -17.89 11.04 4.74
C PRO A 78 -17.68 9.77 5.58
N PRO A 79 -18.60 8.79 5.50
CA PRO A 79 -18.43 7.52 6.19
C PRO A 79 -17.23 6.74 5.63
N LEU A 80 -16.58 5.93 6.47
CA LEU A 80 -15.46 5.10 6.05
C LEU A 80 -15.96 3.98 5.11
N THR A 81 -15.76 4.19 3.81
CA THR A 81 -16.05 3.21 2.75
C THR A 81 -14.88 3.18 1.77
N ILE A 82 -14.76 2.12 0.97
CA ILE A 82 -13.71 2.00 -0.05
C ILE A 82 -13.78 3.19 -1.03
N LYS A 83 -14.99 3.57 -1.47
CA LYS A 83 -15.22 4.68 -2.41
C LYS A 83 -14.82 6.03 -1.81
N ASN A 84 -15.19 6.28 -0.56
CA ASN A 84 -14.84 7.54 0.09
C ASN A 84 -13.34 7.62 0.41
N LEU A 85 -12.73 6.50 0.78
CA LEU A 85 -11.31 6.43 1.08
C LEU A 85 -10.47 6.72 -0.17
N ILE A 86 -10.78 6.11 -1.31
CA ILE A 86 -10.04 6.39 -2.55
C ILE A 86 -10.21 7.85 -2.99
N ALA A 87 -11.43 8.40 -2.89
CA ALA A 87 -11.70 9.79 -3.23
C ALA A 87 -10.91 10.75 -2.32
N GLU A 88 -10.83 10.47 -1.02
CA GLU A 88 -10.06 11.31 -0.09
C GLU A 88 -8.55 11.18 -0.34
N ILE A 89 -8.04 10.00 -0.67
CA ILE A 89 -6.64 9.80 -1.04
C ILE A 89 -6.27 10.65 -2.27
N GLU A 90 -7.09 10.60 -3.31
CA GLU A 90 -6.89 11.37 -4.54
C GLU A 90 -6.98 12.88 -4.29
N LYS A 91 -7.98 13.31 -3.51
CA LYS A 91 -8.16 14.71 -3.10
C LYS A 91 -6.95 15.27 -2.36
N ASN A 92 -6.26 14.46 -1.57
CA ASN A 92 -5.03 14.86 -0.86
C ASN A 92 -3.77 14.79 -1.73
N GLY A 93 -3.88 14.46 -3.03
CA GLY A 93 -2.74 14.41 -3.95
C GLY A 93 -1.76 13.26 -3.69
N ILE A 94 -2.20 12.22 -2.97
CA ILE A 94 -1.40 11.05 -2.64
C ILE A 94 -1.12 10.25 -3.91
N LYS A 95 0.16 9.95 -4.16
CA LYS A 95 0.58 9.12 -5.31
C LYS A 95 0.20 7.65 -5.09
N TYR A 96 -0.09 6.96 -6.17
CA TYR A 96 -0.48 5.53 -6.19
C TYR A 96 -1.69 5.21 -5.30
N PRO A 97 -2.85 5.85 -5.55
CA PRO A 97 -4.03 5.74 -4.68
C PRO A 97 -4.50 4.30 -4.48
N LYS A 98 -4.45 3.45 -5.51
CA LYS A 98 -4.79 2.02 -5.40
C LYS A 98 -3.88 1.27 -4.43
N ILE A 99 -2.57 1.55 -4.43
CA ILE A 99 -1.62 0.91 -3.53
C ILE A 99 -1.88 1.38 -2.10
N VAL A 100 -2.07 2.68 -1.90
CA VAL A 100 -2.35 3.26 -0.57
C VAL A 100 -3.69 2.75 -0.02
N LEU A 101 -4.70 2.59 -0.87
CA LEU A 101 -5.96 1.95 -0.51
C LEU A 101 -5.74 0.50 -0.05
N ALA A 102 -4.96 -0.28 -0.79
CA ALA A 102 -4.65 -1.66 -0.41
C ALA A 102 -3.87 -1.74 0.92
N GLN A 103 -2.98 -0.79 1.19
CA GLN A 103 -2.32 -0.68 2.50
C GLN A 103 -3.36 -0.45 3.60
N ALA A 104 -4.25 0.54 3.46
CA ALA A 104 -5.29 0.80 4.46
C ALA A 104 -6.18 -0.42 4.72
N ILE A 105 -6.58 -1.15 3.68
CA ILE A 105 -7.38 -2.38 3.83
C ILE A 105 -6.60 -3.46 4.57
N LEU A 106 -5.30 -3.62 4.26
CA LEU A 106 -4.42 -4.59 4.91
C LEU A 106 -4.21 -4.26 6.39
N GLU A 107 -3.84 -3.02 6.72
CA GLU A 107 -3.58 -2.58 8.10
C GLU A 107 -4.84 -2.68 8.99
N THR A 108 -6.00 -2.38 8.41
CA THR A 108 -7.27 -2.35 9.16
C THR A 108 -7.97 -3.70 9.19
N GLY A 109 -7.51 -4.68 8.42
CA GLY A 109 -8.18 -5.97 8.25
C GLY A 109 -9.60 -5.78 7.69
N TRP A 110 -9.73 -5.10 6.54
CA TRP A 110 -11.02 -4.73 5.96
C TRP A 110 -11.90 -3.86 6.88
N PHE A 111 -11.28 -2.86 7.52
CA PHE A 111 -11.94 -1.93 8.46
C PHE A 111 -12.52 -2.58 9.74
N LYS A 112 -12.16 -3.82 10.04
CA LYS A 112 -12.69 -4.57 11.21
C LYS A 112 -11.86 -4.35 12.49
N SER A 113 -10.60 -3.95 12.34
CA SER A 113 -9.66 -3.80 13.46
C SER A 113 -10.14 -2.77 14.49
N PRO A 114 -10.01 -3.05 15.81
CA PRO A 114 -10.32 -2.08 16.87
C PRO A 114 -9.47 -0.79 16.78
N VAL A 115 -8.23 -0.86 16.31
CA VAL A 115 -7.35 0.30 16.14
C VAL A 115 -7.91 1.26 15.09
N CYS A 116 -8.42 0.70 13.98
CA CYS A 116 -9.13 1.46 12.96
C CYS A 116 -10.39 2.13 13.53
N ARG A 117 -11.16 1.41 14.35
CA ARG A 117 -12.45 1.89 14.88
C ARG A 117 -12.31 2.92 15.99
N ASN A 118 -11.35 2.74 16.89
CA ASN A 118 -11.24 3.57 18.09
C ASN A 118 -10.26 4.73 17.93
N LYS A 119 -9.22 4.56 17.09
CA LYS A 119 -8.16 5.56 16.90
C LYS A 119 -8.20 6.23 15.54
N HIS A 120 -9.11 5.79 14.65
CA HIS A 120 -9.26 6.28 13.28
C HIS A 120 -7.95 6.28 12.48
N ASN A 121 -7.03 5.36 12.78
CA ASN A 121 -5.72 5.26 12.15
C ASN A 121 -5.72 4.14 11.11
N LEU A 122 -5.89 4.53 9.83
CA LEU A 122 -6.01 3.57 8.73
C LEU A 122 -4.68 2.96 8.29
N PHE A 123 -3.55 3.61 8.61
CA PHE A 123 -2.24 3.27 8.05
C PHE A 123 -1.27 2.72 9.10
N GLY A 124 -1.72 2.46 10.32
CA GLY A 124 -0.86 1.98 11.40
C GLY A 124 0.24 2.98 11.78
N LEU A 125 0.03 4.29 11.58
CA LEU A 125 1.07 5.30 11.80
C LEU A 125 1.47 5.33 13.28
N THR A 126 2.77 5.24 13.53
CA THR A 126 3.37 5.35 14.87
C THR A 126 4.26 6.57 14.97
N ASN A 127 4.39 7.12 16.19
CA ASN A 127 5.35 8.16 16.47
C ASN A 127 6.74 7.54 16.64
N PRO A 128 7.74 7.86 15.79
CA PRO A 128 9.07 7.26 15.87
C PRO A 128 9.80 7.50 17.19
N ARG A 129 9.48 8.58 17.91
CA ARG A 129 10.13 8.91 19.19
C ARG A 129 9.54 8.14 20.36
N THR A 130 8.24 7.85 20.34
CA THR A 130 7.53 7.25 21.48
C THR A 130 7.06 5.82 21.22
N GLY A 131 7.08 5.36 19.96
CA GLY A 131 6.53 4.07 19.53
C GLY A 131 5.00 3.98 19.58
N LYS A 132 4.31 5.01 20.07
CA LYS A 132 2.85 4.98 20.23
C LYS A 132 2.15 5.21 18.89
N TYR A 133 1.04 4.52 18.67
CA TYR A 133 0.14 4.79 17.55
C TYR A 133 -0.43 6.20 17.62
N TYR A 134 -0.52 6.86 16.47
CA TYR A 134 -1.30 8.08 16.35
C TYR A 134 -2.80 7.78 16.50
N GLU A 135 -3.50 8.74 17.10
CA GLU A 135 -4.95 8.75 17.26
C GLU A 135 -5.49 9.99 16.55
N PHE A 136 -6.56 9.80 15.79
CA PHE A 136 -7.19 10.84 14.99
C PHE A 136 -8.65 10.96 15.40
N ASN A 137 -9.24 12.14 15.19
CA ASN A 137 -10.67 12.35 15.45
C ASN A 137 -11.52 11.69 14.36
N HIS A 138 -11.02 11.70 13.13
CA HIS A 138 -11.70 11.12 11.97
C HIS A 138 -10.70 10.46 11.02
N TRP A 139 -11.15 9.44 10.28
CA TRP A 139 -10.27 8.64 9.42
C TRP A 139 -9.65 9.47 8.28
N THR A 140 -10.30 10.56 7.85
CA THR A 140 -9.78 11.49 6.85
C THR A 140 -8.48 12.17 7.29
N GLU A 141 -8.34 12.45 8.59
CA GLU A 141 -7.10 13.01 9.16
C GLU A 141 -5.94 12.01 9.03
N SER A 142 -6.21 10.70 9.14
CA SER A 142 -5.18 9.68 8.95
C SER A 142 -4.67 9.62 7.50
N VAL A 143 -5.53 9.92 6.51
CA VAL A 143 -5.15 10.06 5.10
C VAL A 143 -4.22 11.27 4.91
N LYS A 144 -4.58 12.42 5.47
CA LYS A 144 -3.72 13.60 5.46
C LYS A 144 -2.38 13.36 6.17
N ALA A 145 -2.41 12.62 7.28
CA ALA A 145 -1.22 12.24 8.02
C ALA A 145 -0.32 11.31 7.19
N TYR A 146 -0.87 10.38 6.41
CA TYR A 146 -0.09 9.51 5.53
C TYR A 146 0.78 10.31 4.57
N TYR A 147 0.22 11.35 3.95
CA TYR A 147 0.98 12.23 3.07
C TYR A 147 2.16 12.89 3.80
N THR A 148 1.89 13.53 4.93
CA THR A 148 2.88 14.33 5.67
C THR A 148 3.90 13.50 6.45
N LYS A 149 3.60 12.24 6.79
CA LYS A 149 4.45 11.38 7.62
C LYS A 149 5.17 10.28 6.84
N VAL A 150 4.56 9.81 5.75
CA VAL A 150 5.08 8.69 4.97
C VAL A 150 5.48 9.16 3.59
N GLN A 151 4.51 9.67 2.83
CA GLN A 151 4.70 9.87 1.40
C GLN A 151 5.55 11.08 1.03
N TYR A 152 5.71 12.07 1.91
CA TYR A 152 6.61 13.21 1.67
C TYR A 152 8.06 12.80 1.36
N ARG A 153 8.48 11.61 1.83
CA ARG A 153 9.80 11.02 1.57
C ARG A 153 9.91 10.38 0.18
N TYR A 154 8.80 10.19 -0.52
CA TYR A 154 8.79 9.59 -1.84
C TYR A 154 9.27 10.60 -2.89
N LYS A 155 10.25 10.18 -3.71
CA LYS A 155 10.86 11.02 -4.75
C LYS A 155 10.68 10.47 -6.18
N GLY A 156 9.88 9.42 -6.35
CA GLY A 156 9.66 8.73 -7.63
C GLY A 156 10.24 7.31 -7.67
N GLY A 157 10.01 6.62 -8.79
CA GLY A 157 10.44 5.23 -9.03
C GLY A 157 9.35 4.18 -8.78
N ASN A 158 9.75 2.97 -8.40
CA ASN A 158 8.82 1.89 -8.07
C ASN A 158 8.34 2.06 -6.62
N TYR A 159 7.04 2.31 -6.45
CA TYR A 159 6.44 2.61 -5.14
C TYR A 159 6.52 1.44 -4.15
N LEU A 160 6.28 0.21 -4.58
CA LEU A 160 6.36 -0.98 -3.71
C LEU A 160 7.79 -1.25 -3.24
N LEU A 161 8.76 -1.07 -4.13
CA LEU A 161 10.18 -1.18 -3.76
C LEU A 161 10.58 -0.07 -2.79
N TRP A 162 10.07 1.15 -2.99
CA TRP A 162 10.28 2.26 -2.07
C TRP A 162 9.71 1.97 -0.67
N LEU A 163 8.46 1.47 -0.57
CA LEU A 163 7.85 1.06 0.70
C LEU A 163 8.71 0.05 1.46
N LYS A 164 9.27 -0.94 0.74
CA LYS A 164 10.21 -1.90 1.31
C LYS A 164 11.49 -1.23 1.82
N LYS A 165 12.07 -0.32 1.02
CA LYS A 165 13.33 0.37 1.35
C LYS A 165 13.21 1.30 2.57
N ILE A 166 12.07 1.97 2.74
CA ILE A 166 11.86 2.84 3.91
C ILE A 166 11.53 2.06 5.19
N GLY A 167 11.37 0.73 5.11
CA GLY A 167 10.98 -0.11 6.23
C GLY A 167 9.57 0.22 6.73
N TYR A 168 8.61 0.39 5.81
CA TYR A 168 7.23 0.75 6.19
C TYR A 168 6.62 -0.24 7.19
N ALA A 169 6.88 -1.54 6.99
CA ALA A 169 6.49 -2.60 7.89
C ALA A 169 7.69 -3.52 8.16
N GLU A 170 7.72 -4.12 9.35
CA GLU A 170 8.77 -5.06 9.77
C GLU A 170 8.63 -6.43 9.08
N ASP A 171 7.40 -6.81 8.71
CA ASP A 171 7.13 -8.09 8.06
C ASP A 171 7.78 -8.16 6.66
N PRO A 172 8.71 -9.09 6.40
CA PRO A 172 9.29 -9.27 5.06
C PRO A 172 8.25 -9.67 4.00
N GLY A 173 7.10 -10.21 4.43
CA GLY A 173 5.95 -10.56 3.60
C GLY A 173 5.05 -9.38 3.21
N TYR A 174 5.25 -8.19 3.80
CA TYR A 174 4.33 -7.05 3.68
C TYR A 174 3.97 -6.71 2.23
N ILE A 175 4.97 -6.55 1.36
CA ILE A 175 4.73 -6.20 -0.04
C ILE A 175 3.91 -7.27 -0.77
N ARG A 176 4.12 -8.55 -0.46
CA ARG A 176 3.33 -9.65 -1.05
C ARG A 176 1.87 -9.57 -0.57
N ALA A 177 1.66 -9.24 0.71
CA ALA A 177 0.33 -9.06 1.26
C ALA A 177 -0.41 -7.87 0.61
N VAL A 178 0.27 -6.73 0.39
CA VAL A 178 -0.29 -5.58 -0.34
C VAL A 178 -0.67 -5.96 -1.77
N ILE A 179 0.20 -6.68 -2.48
CA ILE A 179 -0.10 -7.15 -3.85
C ILE A 179 -1.32 -8.09 -3.86
N ARG A 180 -1.46 -8.96 -2.86
CA ARG A 180 -2.63 -9.85 -2.74
C ARG A 180 -3.92 -9.07 -2.57
N VAL A 181 -3.93 -8.03 -1.74
CA VAL A 181 -5.10 -7.15 -1.57
C VAL A 181 -5.37 -6.38 -2.86
N LEU A 182 -4.34 -5.85 -3.52
CA LEU A 182 -4.48 -5.15 -4.80
C LEU A 182 -5.14 -6.00 -5.89
N ARG A 183 -4.93 -7.31 -5.89
CA ARG A 183 -5.56 -8.23 -6.85
C ARG A 183 -7.04 -8.51 -6.55
N GLN A 184 -7.52 -8.17 -5.36
CA GLN A 184 -8.90 -8.36 -4.93
C GLN A 184 -9.76 -7.10 -5.12
N LEU A 185 -9.13 -5.97 -5.45
CA LEU A 185 -9.76 -4.67 -5.73
C LEU A 185 -10.01 -4.51 -7.23
#